data_AF-A0A0R1SAD5-F1
#
_entry.id   AF-A0A0R1SAD5-F1
#
_cell.length_a   1.000
_cell.length_b   1.000
_cell.length_c   1.000
_cell.angle_alpha   90.00
_cell.angle_beta   90.00
_cell.angle_gamma   90.00
#
_symmetry.space_group_name_H-M   'P 1'
#
loop_
_entity.id
_entity.type
_entity.pdbx_description
1 polymer ?
#
loop_
_entity_poly.entity_id
_entity_poly.type
_entity_poly.pdbx_seq_one_letter_code
_entity_poly.pdbx_strand_id
1 'polypeptide(L)'
;MKHSLSTVLLLLLALIPIVINMSRPLMVKQNYSLFDLYFPMYNQYSLFFPLVVILLTTSIFYLEYSNGTYVDWITYGYAKWKLIVAKLSVAALLLLGMCLVNYIVMTVGLFVIIHGTYFEFFRVSVSFVLYSLLVILINLPLGAILINVFRNAIVTAVIGIVCMVINAILMAAPFGYYIPTVFAYRLGLLPLSKSYFFANPNLTLTVGMSVTVIVMVILGSAAVWQFSRRRKIEN
;
A
#
# COMPACT_ATOMS: atom_id res chain seq x y z
N MET A 1 -11.95 -17.65 14.14
CA MET A 1 -11.58 -18.32 12.86
C MET A 1 -11.86 -17.48 11.61
N LYS A 2 -12.99 -16.76 11.47
CA LYS A 2 -13.28 -15.95 10.25
C LYS A 2 -12.31 -14.79 9.98
N HIS A 3 -11.74 -14.16 11.01
CA HIS A 3 -10.90 -12.96 10.86
C HIS A 3 -9.43 -13.25 10.49
N SER A 4 -8.81 -14.30 11.06
CA SER A 4 -7.46 -14.71 10.66
C SER A 4 -7.41 -15.14 9.19
N LEU A 5 -8.50 -15.75 8.71
CA LEU A 5 -8.67 -16.09 7.30
C LEU A 5 -8.66 -14.84 6.40
N SER A 6 -9.27 -13.73 6.85
CA SER A 6 -9.32 -12.47 6.09
C SER A 6 -7.93 -11.84 5.92
N THR A 7 -7.12 -11.78 6.99
CA THR A 7 -5.76 -11.24 6.93
C THR A 7 -4.84 -12.10 6.04
N VAL A 8 -4.99 -13.43 6.10
CA VAL A 8 -4.25 -14.36 5.23
C VAL A 8 -4.67 -14.18 3.77
N LEU A 9 -5.96 -14.03 3.47
CA LEU A 9 -6.44 -13.78 2.10
C LEU A 9 -5.88 -12.47 1.53
N LEU A 10 -5.76 -11.42 2.35
CA LEU A 10 -5.15 -10.14 1.93
C LEU A 10 -3.64 -10.28 1.67
N LEU A 11 -2.94 -11.08 2.48
CA LEU A 11 -1.54 -11.42 2.21
C LEU A 11 -1.41 -12.19 0.89
N LEU A 12 -2.26 -13.19 0.65
CA LEU A 12 -2.29 -13.94 -0.60
C LEU A 12 -2.57 -13.03 -1.80
N LEU A 13 -3.50 -12.08 -1.68
CA LEU A 13 -3.79 -11.09 -2.72
C LEU A 13 -2.55 -10.24 -3.06
N ALA A 14 -1.75 -9.86 -2.07
CA ALA A 14 -0.49 -9.14 -2.31
C ALA A 14 0.61 -10.01 -2.93
N LEU A 15 0.57 -11.33 -2.74
CA LEU A 15 1.51 -12.30 -3.30
C LEU A 15 1.20 -12.66 -4.77
N ILE A 16 -0.04 -12.49 -5.24
CA ILE A 16 -0.45 -12.86 -6.62
C ILE A 16 0.52 -12.32 -7.68
N PRO A 17 0.88 -11.01 -7.70
CA PRO A 17 1.85 -10.46 -8.66
C PRO A 17 3.18 -11.20 -8.68
N ILE A 18 3.67 -11.60 -7.50
CA ILE A 18 4.98 -12.24 -7.34
C ILE A 18 4.92 -13.66 -7.93
N VAL A 19 3.92 -14.44 -7.56
CA VAL A 19 3.73 -15.82 -8.04
C VAL A 19 3.53 -15.85 -9.55
N ILE A 20 2.68 -14.98 -10.10
CA ILE A 20 2.42 -14.93 -11.54
C ILE A 20 3.72 -14.66 -12.30
N ASN A 21 4.51 -13.67 -11.88
CA ASN A 21 5.73 -13.32 -12.62
C ASN A 21 6.85 -14.36 -12.46
N MET A 22 6.93 -15.03 -11.31
CA MET A 22 7.86 -16.15 -11.11
C MET A 22 7.50 -17.39 -11.92
N SER A 23 6.22 -17.57 -12.28
CA SER A 23 5.80 -18.68 -13.14
C SER A 23 6.14 -18.46 -14.63
N ARG A 24 6.40 -17.22 -15.07
CA ARG A 24 6.63 -16.90 -16.49
C ARG A 24 7.79 -17.69 -17.12
N PRO A 25 8.96 -17.81 -16.47
CA PRO A 25 10.07 -18.61 -16.99
C PRO A 25 9.78 -20.11 -17.12
N LEU A 26 8.79 -20.63 -16.40
CA LEU A 26 8.33 -22.02 -16.54
C LEU A 26 7.43 -22.21 -17.77
N MET A 27 6.71 -21.16 -18.17
CA MET A 27 5.76 -21.20 -19.28
C MET A 27 6.40 -20.83 -20.62
N VAL A 28 7.33 -19.87 -20.62
CA VAL A 28 7.96 -19.34 -21.84
C VAL A 28 9.47 -19.51 -21.72
N LYS A 29 10.05 -20.37 -22.56
CA LYS A 29 11.49 -20.59 -22.61
C LYS A 29 12.17 -19.41 -23.33
N GLN A 30 12.65 -18.45 -22.56
CA GLN A 30 13.50 -17.35 -23.02
C GLN A 30 14.51 -16.97 -21.95
N ASN A 31 15.57 -16.27 -22.34
CA ASN A 31 16.53 -15.71 -21.39
C ASN A 31 15.94 -14.44 -20.77
N TYR A 32 15.58 -14.52 -19.49
CA TYR A 32 15.06 -13.38 -18.74
C TYR A 32 16.19 -12.65 -18.01
N SER A 33 16.25 -11.33 -18.12
CA SER A 33 17.03 -10.51 -17.18
C SER A 33 16.25 -10.28 -15.88
N LEU A 34 16.95 -9.84 -14.83
CA LEU A 34 16.32 -9.51 -13.54
C LEU A 34 15.23 -8.44 -13.71
N PHE A 35 15.49 -7.45 -14.57
CA PHE A 35 14.55 -6.38 -14.84
C PHE A 35 13.30 -6.87 -15.59
N ASP A 36 13.44 -7.84 -16.50
CA ASP A 36 12.31 -8.39 -17.28
C ASP A 36 11.29 -9.15 -16.43
N LEU A 37 11.74 -9.74 -15.31
CA LEU A 37 10.86 -10.36 -14.33
C LEU A 37 10.37 -9.35 -13.28
N TYR A 38 11.25 -8.47 -12.81
CA TYR A 38 10.90 -7.53 -11.76
C TYR A 38 9.92 -6.44 -12.24
N PHE A 39 10.11 -5.86 -13.42
CA PHE A 39 9.30 -4.72 -13.86
C PHE A 39 7.81 -5.06 -14.01
N PRO A 40 7.42 -6.17 -14.68
CA PRO A 40 6.01 -6.56 -14.77
C PRO A 40 5.41 -6.95 -13.42
N MET A 41 6.22 -7.59 -12.55
CA MET A 41 5.83 -7.87 -11.17
C MET A 41 5.56 -6.59 -10.37
N TYR A 42 6.46 -5.61 -10.45
CA TYR A 42 6.34 -4.33 -9.79
C TYR A 42 5.09 -3.56 -10.26
N ASN A 43 4.79 -3.61 -11.56
CA ASN A 43 3.59 -2.99 -12.12
C ASN A 43 2.31 -3.64 -11.61
N GLN A 44 2.26 -4.97 -11.52
CA GLN A 44 1.11 -5.66 -10.97
C GLN A 44 0.99 -5.43 -9.46
N TYR A 45 2.11 -5.49 -8.74
CA TYR A 45 2.17 -5.20 -7.31
C TYR A 45 1.67 -3.79 -7.00
N SER A 46 1.96 -2.83 -7.87
CA SER A 46 1.52 -1.45 -7.67
C SER A 46 0.01 -1.22 -7.83
N LEU A 47 -0.70 -2.19 -8.42
CA LEU A 47 -2.16 -2.23 -8.48
C LEU A 47 -2.73 -2.85 -7.21
N PHE A 48 -2.28 -4.06 -6.86
CA PHE A 48 -2.87 -4.81 -5.76
C PHE A 48 -2.50 -4.27 -4.38
N PHE A 49 -1.28 -3.77 -4.20
CA PHE A 49 -0.79 -3.43 -2.88
C PHE A 49 -1.53 -2.24 -2.23
N PRO A 50 -1.80 -1.11 -2.91
CA PRO A 50 -2.64 -0.04 -2.37
C PRO A 50 -4.04 -0.53 -1.95
N LEU A 51 -4.64 -1.43 -2.75
CA LEU A 51 -5.93 -2.04 -2.43
C LEU A 51 -5.84 -2.88 -1.14
N VAL A 52 -4.79 -3.70 -1.00
CA VAL A 52 -4.55 -4.50 0.22
C VAL A 52 -4.39 -3.59 1.45
N VAL A 53 -3.68 -2.47 1.34
CA VAL A 53 -3.54 -1.48 2.43
C VAL A 53 -4.91 -0.95 2.87
N ILE A 54 -5.75 -0.54 1.92
CA ILE A 54 -7.09 -0.01 2.21
C ILE A 54 -7.98 -1.08 2.84
N LEU A 55 -7.99 -2.30 2.29
CA LEU A 55 -8.83 -3.39 2.78
C LEU A 55 -8.40 -3.87 4.17
N LEU A 56 -7.11 -3.98 4.44
CA LEU A 56 -6.62 -4.37 5.77
C LEU A 56 -7.00 -3.31 6.80
N THR A 57 -6.74 -2.03 6.50
CA THR A 57 -7.13 -0.93 7.38
C THR A 57 -8.64 -0.95 7.64
N THR A 58 -9.43 -1.13 6.60
CA THR A 58 -10.89 -1.26 6.69
C THR A 58 -11.30 -2.41 7.60
N SER A 59 -10.68 -3.58 7.47
CA SER A 59 -11.00 -4.76 8.26
C SER A 59 -10.77 -4.55 9.77
N ILE A 60 -9.67 -3.87 10.14
CA ILE A 60 -9.33 -3.56 11.53
C ILE A 60 -10.36 -2.61 12.13
N PHE A 61 -10.72 -1.56 11.41
CA PHE A 61 -11.72 -0.59 11.88
C PHE A 61 -13.13 -1.18 11.91
N TYR A 62 -13.50 -1.97 10.91
CA TYR A 62 -14.82 -2.57 10.79
C TYR A 62 -15.08 -3.63 11.86
N LEU A 63 -14.06 -4.36 12.30
CA LEU A 63 -14.20 -5.39 13.34
C LEU A 63 -14.83 -4.83 14.62
N GLU A 64 -14.40 -3.65 15.06
CA GLU A 64 -14.98 -3.01 16.24
C GLU A 64 -16.38 -2.43 16.00
N TYR A 65 -16.70 -2.01 14.77
CA TYR A 65 -18.07 -1.59 14.44
C TYR A 65 -19.03 -2.77 14.43
N SER A 66 -18.60 -3.90 13.89
CA SER A 66 -19.41 -5.12 13.85
C SER A 66 -19.60 -5.74 15.23
N ASN A 67 -18.58 -5.67 16.10
CA ASN A 67 -18.61 -6.30 17.42
C ASN A 67 -19.15 -5.38 18.53
N GLY A 68 -19.46 -4.11 18.24
CA GLY A 68 -19.96 -3.14 19.22
C GLY A 68 -18.91 -2.65 20.23
N THR A 69 -17.72 -3.28 20.28
CA THR A 69 -16.65 -3.00 21.24
C THR A 69 -16.15 -1.55 21.21
N TYR A 70 -16.35 -0.83 20.10
CA TYR A 70 -16.05 0.61 20.04
C TYR A 70 -16.79 1.40 21.13
N VAL A 71 -18.04 1.07 21.41
CA VAL A 71 -18.85 1.75 22.43
C VAL A 71 -18.28 1.43 23.81
N ASP A 72 -17.92 0.18 24.07
CA ASP A 72 -17.32 -0.25 25.33
C ASP A 72 -16.05 0.54 25.65
N TRP A 73 -15.14 0.68 24.68
CA TRP A 73 -13.90 1.46 24.85
C TRP A 73 -14.15 2.91 25.22
N ILE A 74 -15.19 3.53 24.68
CA ILE A 74 -15.55 4.91 25.01
C ILE A 74 -16.18 4.99 26.40
N THR A 75 -17.04 4.05 26.76
CA THR A 75 -17.67 3.98 28.08
C THR A 75 -16.64 3.76 29.19
N TYR A 76 -15.57 3.01 28.92
CA TYR A 76 -14.43 2.87 29.85
C TYR A 76 -13.55 4.13 29.97
N GLY A 77 -13.87 5.22 29.27
CA GLY A 77 -13.19 6.52 29.41
C GLY A 77 -11.90 6.66 28.62
N TYR A 78 -11.63 5.78 27.65
CA TYR A 78 -10.45 5.92 26.79
C TYR A 78 -10.59 7.09 25.82
N ALA A 79 -9.53 7.90 25.71
CA ALA A 79 -9.49 9.02 24.78
C ALA A 79 -9.47 8.52 23.32
N LYS A 80 -10.37 9.07 22.48
CA LYS A 80 -10.53 8.66 21.07
C LYS A 80 -9.27 8.79 20.23
N TRP A 81 -8.43 9.81 20.50
CA TRP A 81 -7.18 10.00 19.79
C TRP A 81 -6.19 8.85 20.06
N LYS A 82 -6.19 8.28 21.28
CA LYS A 82 -5.36 7.10 21.61
C LYS A 82 -5.85 5.87 20.87
N LEU A 83 -7.18 5.69 20.76
CA LEU A 83 -7.79 4.59 20.04
C LEU A 83 -7.44 4.61 18.55
N ILE A 84 -7.55 5.76 17.88
CA ILE A 84 -7.19 5.82 16.46
C ILE A 84 -5.70 5.59 16.24
N VAL A 85 -4.83 6.20 17.05
CA VAL A 85 -3.38 6.01 16.92
C VAL A 85 -3.01 4.54 17.14
N ALA A 86 -3.58 3.87 18.14
CA ALA A 86 -3.35 2.44 18.36
C ALA A 86 -3.77 1.59 17.15
N LYS A 87 -4.94 1.85 16.57
CA LYS A 87 -5.43 1.13 15.37
C LYS A 87 -4.54 1.35 14.16
N LEU A 88 -4.15 2.60 13.89
CA LEU A 88 -3.27 2.93 12.77
C LEU A 88 -1.90 2.28 12.95
N SER A 89 -1.36 2.25 14.18
CA SER A 89 -0.11 1.56 14.50
C SER A 89 -0.21 0.05 14.28
N VAL A 90 -1.28 -0.61 14.74
CA VAL A 90 -1.51 -2.04 14.51
C VAL A 90 -1.63 -2.35 13.01
N ALA A 91 -2.40 -1.53 12.27
CA ALA A 91 -2.52 -1.66 10.82
C ALA A 91 -1.17 -1.51 10.11
N ALA A 92 -0.37 -0.52 10.50
CA ALA A 92 0.96 -0.28 9.95
C ALA A 92 1.90 -1.46 10.21
N LEU A 93 1.94 -1.98 11.45
CA LEU A 93 2.77 -3.13 11.81
C LEU A 93 2.40 -4.39 11.01
N LEU A 94 1.10 -4.66 10.85
CA LEU A 94 0.63 -5.79 10.04
C LEU A 94 1.02 -5.62 8.56
N LEU A 95 0.88 -4.42 8.00
CA LEU A 95 1.29 -4.14 6.62
C LEU A 95 2.80 -4.25 6.42
N LEU A 96 3.60 -3.79 7.37
CA LEU A 96 5.05 -3.97 7.34
C LEU A 96 5.42 -5.46 7.39
N GLY A 97 4.72 -6.25 8.20
CA GLY A 97 4.85 -7.71 8.21
C GLY A 97 4.51 -8.34 6.85
N MET A 98 3.40 -7.93 6.23
CA MET A 98 3.02 -8.40 4.89
C MET A 98 4.07 -8.00 3.83
N CYS A 99 4.57 -6.77 3.88
CA CYS A 99 5.65 -6.30 3.01
C CYS A 99 6.90 -7.13 3.17
N LEU A 100 7.29 -7.47 4.41
CA LEU A 100 8.45 -8.30 4.67
C LEU A 100 8.29 -9.69 4.07
N VAL A 101 7.12 -10.32 4.23
CA VAL A 101 6.82 -11.62 3.62
C VAL A 101 6.88 -11.54 2.09
N ASN A 102 6.22 -10.55 1.49
CA ASN A 102 6.25 -10.34 0.04
C ASN A 102 7.70 -10.11 -0.46
N TYR A 103 8.48 -9.31 0.26
CA TYR A 103 9.88 -9.04 -0.07
C TYR A 103 10.74 -10.31 -0.03
N ILE A 104 10.57 -11.15 1.01
CA ILE A 104 11.32 -12.40 1.15
C ILE A 104 10.96 -13.35 0.01
N VAL A 105 9.66 -13.56 -0.25
CA VAL A 105 9.20 -14.43 -1.34
C VAL A 105 9.74 -13.93 -2.67
N MET A 106 9.61 -12.63 -2.95
CA MET A 106 10.15 -11.97 -4.15
C MET A 106 11.64 -12.23 -4.31
N THR A 107 12.44 -11.90 -3.30
CA THR A 107 13.90 -11.95 -3.37
C THR A 107 14.39 -13.39 -3.54
N VAL A 108 13.85 -14.31 -2.76
CA VAL A 108 14.18 -15.75 -2.85
C VAL A 108 13.79 -16.29 -4.23
N GLY A 109 12.58 -16.02 -4.71
CA GLY A 109 12.15 -16.55 -6.00
C GLY A 109 12.94 -15.96 -7.17
N LEU A 110 13.29 -14.67 -7.15
CA LEU A 110 14.16 -14.08 -8.16
C LEU A 110 15.57 -14.66 -8.12
N PHE A 111 16.11 -14.94 -6.92
CA PHE A 111 17.43 -15.53 -6.74
C PHE A 111 17.52 -16.97 -7.24
N VAL A 112 16.45 -17.77 -7.08
CA VAL A 112 16.41 -19.14 -7.61
C VAL A 112 16.36 -19.16 -9.14
N ILE A 113 15.69 -18.19 -9.76
CA ILE A 113 15.47 -18.19 -11.21
C ILE A 113 16.63 -17.50 -11.97
N ILE A 114 17.21 -16.44 -11.42
CA ILE A 114 18.18 -15.60 -12.11
C ILE A 114 19.48 -15.50 -11.31
N HIS A 115 20.59 -15.82 -11.97
CA HIS A 115 21.93 -15.52 -11.48
C HIS A 115 22.30 -14.06 -11.80
N GLY A 116 21.81 -13.14 -10.97
CA GLY A 116 22.13 -11.70 -11.04
C GLY A 116 23.28 -11.30 -10.12
N THR A 117 23.79 -10.07 -10.29
CA THR A 117 24.81 -9.52 -9.39
C THR A 117 24.17 -9.06 -8.08
N TYR A 118 24.91 -9.15 -6.95
CA TYR A 118 24.43 -8.67 -5.65
C TYR A 118 23.96 -7.20 -5.68
N PHE A 119 24.59 -6.37 -6.51
CA PHE A 119 24.24 -4.97 -6.66
C PHE A 119 22.89 -4.74 -7.35
N GLU A 120 22.52 -5.59 -8.33
CA GLU A 120 21.21 -5.52 -8.97
C GLU A 120 20.10 -5.93 -8.00
N PHE A 121 20.32 -6.99 -7.21
CA PHE A 121 19.39 -7.38 -6.14
C PHE A 121 19.22 -6.30 -5.07
N PHE A 122 20.30 -5.58 -4.74
CA PHE A 122 20.21 -4.44 -3.84
C PHE A 122 19.33 -3.32 -4.41
N ARG A 123 19.50 -2.95 -5.69
CA ARG A 123 18.66 -1.94 -6.35
C ARG A 123 17.18 -2.35 -6.39
N VAL A 124 16.90 -3.61 -6.68
CA VAL A 124 15.55 -4.20 -6.62
C VAL A 124 14.96 -4.10 -5.21
N SER A 125 15.77 -4.39 -4.19
CA SER A 125 15.33 -4.31 -2.79
C SER A 125 14.97 -2.88 -2.39
N VAL A 126 15.82 -1.91 -2.73
CA VAL A 126 15.55 -0.48 -2.49
C VAL A 126 14.27 -0.05 -3.23
N SER A 127 14.11 -0.48 -4.49
CA SER A 127 12.91 -0.20 -5.29
C SER A 127 11.62 -0.68 -4.60
N PHE A 128 11.60 -1.94 -4.17
CA PHE A 128 10.44 -2.56 -3.55
C PHE A 128 10.08 -1.92 -2.21
N VAL A 129 11.09 -1.70 -1.35
CA VAL A 129 10.89 -1.13 -0.02
C VAL A 129 10.43 0.32 -0.11
N LEU A 130 11.06 1.13 -0.96
CA LEU A 130 10.71 2.54 -1.13
C LEU A 130 9.26 2.71 -1.57
N TYR A 131 8.84 1.93 -2.58
CA TYR A 131 7.46 1.93 -3.06
C TYR A 131 6.48 1.53 -1.96
N SER A 132 6.72 0.38 -1.33
CA SER A 132 5.81 -0.20 -0.35
C SER A 132 5.61 0.71 0.87
N LEU A 133 6.68 1.35 1.36
CA LEU A 133 6.61 2.28 2.49
C LEU A 133 5.75 3.51 2.15
N LEU A 134 5.98 4.14 1.00
CA LEU A 134 5.21 5.32 0.60
C LEU A 134 3.73 4.98 0.40
N VAL A 135 3.44 3.83 -0.22
CA VAL A 135 2.05 3.38 -0.41
C VAL A 135 1.34 3.15 0.91
N ILE A 136 2.01 2.55 1.90
CA ILE A 136 1.44 2.39 3.25
C ILE A 136 1.14 3.76 3.85
N LEU A 137 2.11 4.68 3.84
CA LEU A 137 1.96 6.00 4.46
C LEU A 137 0.82 6.83 3.86
N ILE A 138 0.56 6.69 2.56
CA ILE A 138 -0.52 7.41 1.87
C ILE A 138 -1.87 6.70 2.05
N ASN A 139 -1.93 5.38 1.83
CA ASN A 139 -3.21 4.68 1.72
C ASN A 139 -3.77 4.20 3.07
N LEU A 140 -2.94 4.05 4.10
CA LEU A 140 -3.39 3.70 5.44
C LEU A 140 -4.33 4.77 6.04
N PRO A 141 -3.96 6.07 6.09
CA PRO A 141 -4.88 7.09 6.59
C PRO A 141 -6.09 7.27 5.67
N LEU A 142 -5.92 7.12 4.35
CA LEU A 142 -7.03 7.14 3.39
C LEU A 142 -8.06 6.03 3.70
N GLY A 143 -7.61 4.80 3.90
CA GLY A 143 -8.47 3.66 4.26
C GLY A 143 -9.22 3.91 5.57
N ALA A 144 -8.54 4.48 6.56
CA ALA A 144 -9.15 4.85 7.84
C ALA A 144 -10.24 5.93 7.68
N ILE A 145 -10.02 6.95 6.84
CA ILE A 145 -11.04 7.98 6.53
C ILE A 145 -12.26 7.33 5.88
N LEU A 146 -12.05 6.53 4.83
CA LEU A 146 -13.13 5.92 4.06
C LEU A 146 -14.05 5.06 4.95
N ILE A 147 -13.49 4.16 5.76
CA ILE A 147 -14.32 3.32 6.64
C ILE A 147 -15.03 4.12 7.73
N ASN A 148 -14.42 5.21 8.21
CA ASN A 148 -15.07 6.10 9.17
C ASN A 148 -16.19 6.94 8.56
N VAL A 149 -16.10 7.31 7.26
CA VAL A 149 -17.17 8.00 6.53
C VAL A 149 -18.32 7.04 6.25
N PHE A 150 -18.04 5.93 5.58
CA PHE A 150 -19.07 5.08 5.00
C PHE A 150 -19.62 4.03 5.98
N ARG A 151 -18.85 3.66 7.00
CA ARG A 151 -19.19 2.59 7.98
C ARG A 151 -19.59 1.26 7.33
N ASN A 152 -19.19 1.06 6.09
CA ASN A 152 -19.53 -0.09 5.29
C ASN A 152 -18.27 -0.57 4.56
N ALA A 153 -17.80 -1.76 4.94
CA ALA A 153 -16.60 -2.35 4.38
C ALA A 153 -16.70 -2.58 2.87
N ILE A 154 -17.89 -2.89 2.34
CA ILE A 154 -18.12 -3.12 0.90
C ILE A 154 -17.93 -1.80 0.13
N VAL A 155 -18.52 -0.70 0.61
CA VAL A 155 -18.39 0.61 -0.04
C VAL A 155 -16.93 1.07 -0.03
N THR A 156 -16.23 0.91 1.10
CA THR A 156 -14.81 1.24 1.18
C THR A 156 -13.96 0.39 0.23
N ALA A 157 -14.27 -0.91 0.09
CA ALA A 157 -13.59 -1.80 -0.84
C ALA A 157 -13.80 -1.36 -2.31
N VAL A 158 -15.03 -1.02 -2.69
CA VAL A 158 -15.35 -0.53 -4.05
C VAL A 158 -14.58 0.75 -4.36
N ILE A 159 -14.54 1.70 -3.43
CA ILE A 159 -13.76 2.94 -3.60
C ILE A 159 -12.26 2.63 -3.72
N GLY A 160 -11.73 1.70 -2.93
CA GLY A 160 -10.34 1.24 -3.04
C GLY A 160 -10.01 0.68 -4.42
N ILE A 161 -10.93 -0.11 -5.01
CA ILE A 161 -10.78 -0.64 -6.38
C ILE A 161 -10.79 0.50 -7.41
N VAL A 162 -11.69 1.47 -7.27
CA VAL A 162 -11.73 2.64 -8.17
C VAL A 162 -10.43 3.45 -8.08
N CYS A 163 -9.91 3.70 -6.88
CA CYS A 163 -8.63 4.36 -6.67
C CYS A 163 -7.47 3.59 -7.33
N MET A 164 -7.47 2.25 -7.22
CA MET A 164 -6.49 1.40 -7.89
C MET A 164 -6.53 1.58 -9.41
N VAL A 165 -7.72 1.54 -10.03
CA VAL A 165 -7.89 1.69 -11.48
C VAL A 165 -7.43 3.07 -11.94
N ILE A 166 -7.78 4.13 -11.21
CA ILE A 166 -7.31 5.49 -11.51
C ILE A 166 -5.79 5.56 -11.44
N ASN A 167 -5.18 4.97 -10.40
CA ASN A 167 -3.72 4.93 -10.26
C ASN A 167 -3.06 4.19 -11.43
N ALA A 168 -3.67 3.10 -11.90
CA ALA A 168 -3.21 2.32 -13.06
C ALA A 168 -3.21 3.14 -14.36
N ILE A 169 -4.24 3.96 -14.57
CA ILE A 169 -4.34 4.81 -15.77
C ILE A 169 -3.29 5.92 -15.70
N LEU A 170 -3.09 6.50 -14.51
CA LEU A 170 -2.27 7.69 -14.34
C LEU A 170 -0.77 7.39 -14.12
N MET A 171 -0.38 6.13 -13.92
CA MET A 171 1.02 5.75 -13.70
C MET A 171 1.96 6.16 -14.86
N ALA A 172 1.44 6.21 -16.09
CA ALA A 172 2.16 6.66 -17.29
C ALA A 172 2.04 8.18 -17.56
N ALA A 173 1.27 8.93 -16.78
CA ALA A 173 1.03 10.35 -17.03
C ALA A 173 2.29 11.24 -16.78
N PRO A 174 2.54 12.25 -17.63
CA PRO A 174 3.69 13.15 -17.49
C PRO A 174 3.59 14.06 -16.26
N PHE A 175 2.37 14.36 -15.81
CA PHE A 175 2.07 15.16 -14.61
C PHE A 175 1.90 14.31 -13.34
N GLY A 176 2.22 13.01 -13.39
CA GLY A 176 2.01 12.06 -12.29
C GLY A 176 2.74 12.43 -10.98
N TYR A 177 3.68 13.37 -11.01
CA TYR A 177 4.37 13.87 -9.82
C TYR A 177 3.46 14.69 -8.88
N TYR A 178 2.29 15.16 -9.33
CA TYR A 178 1.28 15.77 -8.46
C TYR A 178 0.40 14.77 -7.70
N ILE A 179 0.44 13.49 -8.08
CA ILE A 179 -0.39 12.44 -7.50
C ILE A 179 0.51 11.56 -6.63
N PRO A 180 0.41 11.60 -5.30
CA PRO A 180 1.36 10.94 -4.41
C PRO A 180 1.55 9.44 -4.67
N THR A 181 0.48 8.72 -5.02
CA THR A 181 0.56 7.27 -5.30
C THR A 181 1.28 6.97 -6.62
N VAL A 182 1.08 7.80 -7.65
CA VAL A 182 1.78 7.70 -8.94
C VAL A 182 3.23 8.11 -8.80
N PHE A 183 3.48 9.19 -8.03
CA PHE A 183 4.83 9.62 -7.70
C PHE A 183 5.60 8.53 -6.95
N ALA A 184 4.99 7.90 -5.93
CA ALA A 184 5.59 6.78 -5.21
C ALA A 184 5.96 5.61 -6.13
N TYR A 185 5.09 5.27 -7.08
CA TYR A 185 5.36 4.23 -8.10
C TYR A 185 6.61 4.57 -8.94
N ARG A 186 6.72 5.79 -9.47
CA ARG A 186 7.89 6.16 -10.30
C ARG A 186 9.16 6.38 -9.48
N LEU A 187 9.03 6.92 -8.27
CA LEU A 187 10.15 7.08 -7.36
C LEU A 187 10.74 5.71 -6.99
N GLY A 188 9.90 4.71 -6.77
CA GLY A 188 10.34 3.33 -6.55
C GLY A 188 11.11 2.73 -7.73
N LEU A 189 10.88 3.16 -8.97
CA LEU A 189 11.65 2.68 -10.15
C LEU A 189 12.99 3.39 -10.35
N LEU A 190 13.22 4.53 -9.68
CA LEU A 190 14.43 5.33 -9.83
C LEU A 190 15.75 4.56 -9.58
N PRO A 191 15.85 3.64 -8.59
CA PRO A 191 17.07 2.85 -8.37
C PRO A 191 17.43 1.90 -9.51
N LEU A 192 16.45 1.51 -10.33
CA LEU A 192 16.64 0.55 -11.43
C LEU A 192 16.99 1.26 -12.72
N SER A 193 16.23 2.31 -13.06
CA SER A 193 16.31 2.94 -14.36
C SER A 193 15.80 4.37 -14.32
N LYS A 194 16.69 5.33 -14.59
CA LYS A 194 16.36 6.77 -14.64
C LYS A 194 15.41 7.13 -15.79
N SER A 195 15.36 6.32 -16.85
CA SER A 195 14.51 6.53 -18.02
C SER A 195 13.02 6.43 -17.73
N TYR A 196 12.63 5.68 -16.69
CA TYR A 196 11.24 5.55 -16.25
C TYR A 196 10.82 6.68 -15.29
N PHE A 197 11.76 7.56 -14.93
CA PHE A 197 11.47 8.76 -14.17
C PHE A 197 11.02 9.90 -15.10
N PHE A 198 10.54 11.00 -14.50
CA PHE A 198 10.08 12.16 -15.26
C PHE A 198 11.23 12.87 -15.99
N ALA A 199 10.90 13.56 -17.09
CA ALA A 199 11.85 14.23 -17.96
C ALA A 199 12.76 15.24 -17.25
N ASN A 200 12.25 15.95 -16.23
CA ASN A 200 13.00 16.91 -15.40
C ASN A 200 13.16 16.38 -13.96
N PRO A 201 14.23 15.63 -13.63
CA PRO A 201 14.31 14.91 -12.37
C PRO A 201 14.33 15.81 -11.12
N ASN A 202 15.12 16.89 -11.15
CA ASN A 202 15.30 17.76 -9.98
C ASN A 202 14.00 18.48 -9.59
N LEU A 203 13.28 19.01 -10.58
CA LEU A 203 12.00 19.67 -10.37
C LEU A 203 10.95 18.68 -9.84
N THR A 204 10.82 17.53 -10.51
CA THR A 204 9.77 16.56 -10.18
C THR A 204 10.02 15.84 -8.86
N LEU A 205 11.27 15.64 -8.46
CA LEU A 205 11.59 15.11 -7.14
C LEU A 205 11.24 16.13 -6.04
N THR A 206 11.58 17.40 -6.23
CA THR A 206 11.27 18.45 -5.25
C THR A 206 9.76 18.65 -5.09
N VAL A 207 9.04 18.80 -6.22
CA VAL A 207 7.58 19.00 -6.22
C VAL A 207 6.85 17.73 -5.77
N GLY A 208 7.25 16.56 -6.25
CA GLY A 208 6.60 15.30 -5.90
C GLY A 208 6.76 14.96 -4.42
N MET A 209 7.95 15.18 -3.85
CA MET A 209 8.18 14.98 -2.41
C MET A 209 7.38 15.98 -1.57
N SER A 210 7.35 17.27 -1.95
CA SER A 210 6.60 18.28 -1.19
C SER A 210 5.11 17.99 -1.20
N VAL A 211 4.52 17.69 -2.36
CA VAL A 211 3.11 17.32 -2.49
C VAL A 211 2.80 16.05 -1.70
N THR A 212 3.65 15.03 -1.79
CA THR A 212 3.46 13.75 -1.06
C THR A 212 3.46 13.98 0.44
N VAL A 213 4.41 14.77 0.98
CA VAL A 213 4.47 15.12 2.41
C VAL A 213 3.22 15.90 2.84
N ILE A 214 2.80 16.90 2.06
CA ILE A 214 1.60 17.69 2.35
C ILE A 214 0.36 16.78 2.41
N VAL A 215 0.18 15.90 1.43
CA VAL A 215 -0.96 14.97 1.40
C VAL A 215 -0.92 13.99 2.57
N MET A 216 0.25 13.45 2.94
CA MET A 216 0.38 12.57 4.11
C MET A 216 -0.04 13.28 5.41
N VAL A 217 0.38 14.54 5.60
CA VAL A 217 0.01 15.34 6.77
C VAL A 217 -1.49 15.65 6.78
N ILE A 218 -2.06 16.02 5.63
CA ILE A 218 -3.51 16.29 5.51
C ILE A 218 -4.32 15.02 5.79
N LEU A 219 -3.97 13.89 5.18
CA LEU A 219 -4.69 12.63 5.38
C LEU A 219 -4.57 12.13 6.83
N GLY A 220 -3.37 12.19 7.42
CA GLY A 220 -3.14 11.79 8.80
C GLY A 220 -3.93 12.65 9.80
N SER A 221 -3.87 13.98 9.65
CA SER A 221 -4.62 14.90 10.50
C SER A 221 -6.13 14.77 10.30
N ALA A 222 -6.60 14.63 9.06
CA ALA A 222 -8.02 14.42 8.75
C ALA A 222 -8.56 13.10 9.36
N ALA A 223 -7.80 12.02 9.29
CA ALA A 223 -8.18 10.74 9.90
C ALA A 223 -8.37 10.88 11.43
N VAL A 224 -7.40 11.50 12.11
CA VAL A 224 -7.47 11.74 13.57
C VAL A 224 -8.62 12.66 13.94
N TRP A 225 -8.78 13.76 13.20
CA TRP A 225 -9.85 14.74 13.43
C TRP A 225 -11.23 14.11 13.24
N GLN A 226 -11.45 13.38 12.15
CA GLN A 226 -12.71 12.72 11.84
C GLN A 226 -13.11 11.70 12.92
N PHE A 227 -12.14 10.89 13.39
CA PHE A 227 -12.41 9.89 14.41
C PHE A 227 -12.69 10.50 15.78
N SER A 228 -12.05 11.63 16.09
CA SER A 228 -12.20 12.33 17.37
C SER A 228 -13.55 13.06 17.50
N ARG A 229 -14.24 13.34 16.39
CA ARG A 229 -15.53 14.03 16.40
C ARG A 229 -16.60 13.17 17.11
N ARG A 230 -17.44 13.82 17.94
CA ARG A 230 -18.56 13.13 18.63
C ARG A 230 -19.50 12.46 17.63
N ARG A 231 -19.91 11.24 17.94
CA ARG A 231 -20.80 10.44 17.08
C ARG A 231 -22.20 10.42 17.68
N LYS A 232 -23.23 10.33 16.81
CA LYS A 232 -24.63 10.21 17.24
C LYS A 232 -24.95 9.02 18.16
N ILE A 233 -24.06 8.02 18.21
CA ILE A 233 -24.19 6.81 19.05
C ILE A 233 -23.70 7.08 20.50
N GLU A 234 -23.11 8.26 20.74
CA GLU A 234 -22.56 8.66 22.04
C GLU A 234 -23.50 9.63 22.79
N ASN A 235 -24.74 9.77 22.30
CA ASN A 235 -25.88 10.43 22.95
C ASN A 235 -26.93 9.37 23.25
#